data_AF-A0A2I0EZ42-F1
#
_entry.id   AF-A0A2I0EZ42-F1
#
_cell.length_a   1.000
_cell.length_b   1.000
_cell.length_c   1.000
_cell.angle_alpha   90.00
_cell.angle_beta   90.00
_cell.angle_gamma   90.00
#
_symmetry.space_group_name_H-M   'P 1'
#
loop_
_entity.id
_entity.type
_entity.pdbx_description
1 polymer ?
#
loop_
_entity_poly.entity_id
_entity_poly.type
_entity_poly.pdbx_seq_one_letter_code
_entity_poly.pdbx_strand_id
1 'polypeptide(L)'
;MVGYGDEQSERKEYTELVRGTRYLAPGGVVMYIIPSYRFSDKKIARFLSSNFEESHLTRFTDQDYPDFRQCIFIGRKKKETRKAINKEMFEHLTACSSEDFVMDQVTTVEQLAAKIEPLQVPAAKPVVATFYSRIEKKSEFISMIKGNKGFAAFQERTKPKKLTIGGEPIINIAQGQMALLLASGAVNGLIGTGDDLHAVQGMEKVSKVITEESTEHTNITKSRTKREVSVKIITPQGVVKKLV
;
A
#
# COMPACT_ATOMS: atom_id res chain seq x y z
N MET A 1 -18.73 -16.19 -17.34
CA MET A 1 -18.71 -14.85 -16.72
C MET A 1 -17.26 -14.53 -16.43
N VAL A 2 -16.65 -13.69 -17.25
CA VAL A 2 -15.24 -13.27 -17.08
C VAL A 2 -15.25 -12.11 -16.09
N GLY A 3 -14.53 -12.25 -14.98
CA GLY A 3 -14.46 -11.24 -13.93
C GLY A 3 -13.78 -9.97 -14.43
N TYR A 4 -14.38 -8.82 -14.14
CA TYR A 4 -13.84 -7.51 -14.50
C TYR A 4 -12.50 -7.29 -13.78
N GLY A 5 -11.38 -7.30 -14.52
CA GLY A 5 -10.02 -7.07 -13.99
C GLY A 5 -8.89 -7.96 -14.54
N ASP A 6 -9.17 -8.88 -15.47
CA ASP A 6 -8.22 -9.92 -15.90
C ASP A 6 -7.12 -9.49 -16.89
N GLU A 7 -7.08 -8.23 -17.34
CA GLU A 7 -6.14 -7.84 -18.41
C GLU A 7 -4.71 -7.53 -17.93
N GLN A 8 -4.47 -7.38 -16.62
CA GLN A 8 -3.12 -7.13 -16.06
C GLN A 8 -2.82 -7.86 -14.72
N SER A 9 -3.66 -8.81 -14.29
CA SER A 9 -3.37 -9.57 -13.07
C SER A 9 -2.36 -10.69 -13.36
N GLU A 10 -1.09 -10.43 -13.13
CA GLU A 10 -0.11 -11.53 -13.05
C GLU A 10 -0.55 -12.54 -11.97
N ARG A 11 -1.05 -13.68 -12.45
CA ARG A 11 -1.18 -15.02 -11.83
C ARG A 11 -0.77 -15.11 -10.35
N LYS A 12 -1.72 -14.86 -9.44
CA LYS A 12 -1.50 -14.92 -7.99
C LYS A 12 -1.27 -16.33 -7.48
N GLU A 13 -1.89 -17.35 -8.07
CA GLU A 13 -1.83 -18.73 -7.56
C GLU A 13 -0.41 -19.29 -7.59
N TYR A 14 0.28 -19.20 -8.74
CA TYR A 14 1.68 -19.63 -8.84
C TYR A 14 2.60 -18.83 -7.90
N THR A 15 2.38 -17.52 -7.80
CA THR A 15 3.19 -16.64 -6.95
C THR A 15 3.05 -17.00 -5.48
N GLU A 16 1.82 -17.23 -5.02
CA GLU A 16 1.53 -17.65 -3.64
C GLU A 16 2.02 -19.07 -3.37
N LEU A 17 1.91 -20.00 -4.32
CA LEU A 17 2.49 -21.35 -4.21
C LEU A 17 4.01 -21.28 -3.99
N VAL A 18 4.71 -20.52 -4.83
CA VAL A 18 6.17 -20.34 -4.71
C VAL A 18 6.53 -19.68 -3.38
N ARG A 19 5.79 -18.63 -2.99
CA ARG A 19 6.02 -17.90 -1.74
C ARG A 19 5.79 -18.78 -0.52
N GLY A 20 4.65 -19.46 -0.42
CA GLY A 20 4.33 -20.35 0.69
C GLY A 20 5.32 -21.50 0.83
N THR A 21 5.76 -22.07 -0.30
CA THR A 21 6.75 -23.17 -0.31
C THR A 21 8.11 -22.75 0.27
N ARG A 22 8.47 -21.45 0.25
CA ARG A 22 9.72 -20.96 0.88
C ARG A 22 9.69 -21.11 2.40
N TYR A 23 8.53 -20.96 3.02
CA TYR A 23 8.35 -21.05 4.46
C TYR A 23 8.06 -22.47 4.96
N LEU A 24 7.80 -23.40 4.05
CA LEU A 24 7.59 -24.80 4.37
C LEU A 24 8.94 -25.50 4.67
N ALA A 25 9.07 -26.12 5.84
CA ALA A 25 10.27 -26.88 6.19
C ALA A 25 10.45 -28.11 5.26
N PRO A 26 11.68 -28.58 5.01
CA PRO A 26 11.92 -29.86 4.34
C PRO A 26 11.16 -31.00 5.03
N GLY A 27 10.45 -31.82 4.26
CA GLY A 27 9.58 -32.88 4.77
C GLY A 27 8.24 -32.39 5.34
N GLY A 28 7.96 -31.09 5.34
CA GLY A 28 6.66 -30.51 5.71
C GLY A 28 5.60 -30.79 4.65
N VAL A 29 4.33 -30.75 5.05
CA VAL A 29 3.18 -31.04 4.18
C VAL A 29 2.53 -29.73 3.71
N VAL A 30 2.14 -29.67 2.44
CA VAL A 30 1.31 -28.59 1.89
C VAL A 30 -0.08 -29.14 1.55
N MET A 31 -1.10 -28.33 1.76
CA MET A 31 -2.42 -28.49 1.15
C MET A 31 -2.68 -27.25 0.32
N TYR A 32 -2.80 -27.41 -0.99
CA TYR A 32 -2.90 -26.31 -1.93
C TYR A 32 -4.21 -26.42 -2.72
N ILE A 33 -5.10 -25.44 -2.51
CA ILE A 33 -6.48 -25.47 -2.97
C ILE A 33 -6.66 -24.38 -4.01
N ILE A 34 -6.98 -24.79 -5.24
CA ILE A 34 -7.27 -23.89 -6.37
C ILE A 34 -8.36 -24.52 -7.26
N PRO A 35 -9.00 -23.74 -8.14
CA PRO A 35 -9.88 -24.32 -9.15
C PRO A 35 -9.18 -25.41 -9.96
N SER A 36 -9.88 -26.51 -10.24
CA SER A 36 -9.34 -27.73 -10.84
C SER A 36 -8.56 -27.46 -12.13
N TYR A 37 -9.15 -26.67 -13.04
CA TYR A 37 -8.54 -26.31 -14.32
C TYR A 37 -7.18 -25.57 -14.18
N ARG A 38 -6.93 -24.89 -13.05
CA ARG A 38 -5.70 -24.13 -12.82
C ARG A 38 -4.50 -25.03 -12.55
N PHE A 39 -4.70 -26.27 -12.12
CA PHE A 39 -3.62 -27.24 -11.99
C PHE A 39 -2.94 -27.58 -13.33
N SER A 40 -3.64 -27.40 -14.45
CA SER A 40 -3.08 -27.64 -15.80
C SER A 40 -2.12 -26.54 -16.27
N ASP A 41 -1.99 -25.43 -15.53
CA ASP A 41 -0.95 -24.42 -15.83
C ASP A 41 0.44 -25.05 -15.68
N LYS A 42 1.21 -25.02 -16.77
CA LYS A 42 2.54 -25.66 -16.87
C LYS A 42 3.50 -25.22 -15.76
N LYS A 43 3.42 -23.98 -15.26
CA LYS A 43 4.28 -23.50 -14.16
C LYS A 43 3.85 -24.15 -12.85
N ILE A 44 2.55 -24.21 -12.56
CA ILE A 44 1.99 -24.85 -11.36
C ILE A 44 2.26 -26.36 -11.38
N ALA A 45 1.86 -27.07 -12.44
CA ALA A 45 2.04 -28.51 -12.58
C ALA A 45 3.51 -28.91 -12.41
N ARG A 46 4.43 -28.20 -13.08
CA ARG A 46 5.87 -28.47 -12.98
C ARG A 46 6.42 -28.17 -11.60
N PHE A 47 5.95 -27.10 -10.94
CA PHE A 47 6.40 -26.76 -9.59
C PHE A 47 5.96 -27.83 -8.58
N LEU A 48 4.69 -28.22 -8.60
CA LEU A 48 4.13 -29.23 -7.69
C LEU A 48 4.83 -30.59 -7.87
N SER A 49 4.91 -31.07 -9.11
CA SER A 49 5.54 -32.38 -9.44
C SER A 49 7.04 -32.45 -9.19
N SER A 50 7.75 -31.32 -9.11
CA SER A 50 9.19 -31.29 -8.80
C SER A 50 9.49 -31.07 -7.32
N ASN A 51 8.71 -30.23 -6.63
CA ASN A 51 9.01 -29.80 -5.26
C ASN A 51 8.46 -30.75 -4.19
N PHE A 52 7.49 -31.60 -4.54
CA PHE A 52 6.79 -32.45 -3.59
C PHE A 52 6.89 -33.94 -3.95
N GLU A 53 6.88 -34.78 -2.92
CA GLU A 53 6.80 -36.24 -2.93
C GLU A 53 5.62 -36.69 -2.06
N GLU A 54 5.28 -37.98 -2.08
CA GLU A 54 4.11 -38.51 -1.35
C GLU A 54 2.85 -37.65 -1.64
N SER A 55 2.65 -37.33 -2.93
CA SER A 55 1.67 -36.34 -3.37
C SER A 55 0.38 -36.96 -3.85
N HIS A 56 -0.74 -36.34 -3.50
CA HIS A 56 -2.09 -36.73 -3.90
C HIS A 56 -2.82 -35.52 -4.49
N LEU A 57 -3.64 -35.78 -5.50
CA LEU A 57 -4.61 -34.82 -6.01
C LEU A 57 -6.00 -35.35 -5.66
N THR A 58 -6.82 -34.53 -5.02
CA THR A 58 -8.19 -34.87 -4.66
C THR A 58 -9.12 -33.73 -4.98
N ARG A 59 -10.39 -34.03 -5.23
CA ARG A 59 -11.44 -33.02 -5.37
C ARG A 59 -12.29 -32.92 -4.11
N PHE A 60 -13.06 -31.83 -3.99
CA PHE A 60 -14.10 -31.74 -2.97
C PHE A 60 -15.18 -32.82 -3.16
N THR A 61 -16.09 -32.92 -2.18
CA THR A 61 -17.21 -33.88 -2.21
C THR A 61 -18.03 -33.72 -3.48
N ASP A 62 -18.75 -34.76 -3.89
CA ASP A 62 -19.66 -34.68 -5.05
C ASP A 62 -20.75 -33.62 -4.87
N GLN A 63 -21.07 -33.27 -3.62
CA GLN A 63 -22.02 -32.22 -3.27
C GLN A 63 -21.43 -30.82 -3.47
N ASP A 64 -20.19 -30.57 -3.01
CA ASP A 64 -19.59 -29.22 -3.01
C ASP A 64 -18.80 -28.91 -4.29
N TYR A 65 -18.32 -29.94 -4.99
CA TYR A 65 -17.49 -29.74 -6.18
C TYR A 65 -18.19 -28.93 -7.28
N PRO A 66 -19.49 -29.14 -7.61
CA PRO A 66 -20.16 -28.36 -8.65
C PRO A 66 -20.15 -26.84 -8.40
N ASP A 67 -20.21 -26.43 -7.12
CA ASP A 67 -20.28 -25.03 -6.72
C ASP A 67 -18.91 -24.33 -6.81
N PHE A 68 -17.86 -24.99 -6.33
CA PHE A 68 -16.52 -24.39 -6.21
C PHE A 68 -15.55 -24.81 -7.30
N ARG A 69 -15.74 -26.00 -7.89
CA ARG A 69 -14.86 -26.66 -8.86
C ARG A 69 -13.40 -26.69 -8.42
N GLN A 70 -13.17 -26.87 -7.13
CA GLN A 70 -11.84 -26.85 -6.54
C GLN A 70 -11.27 -28.26 -6.38
N CYS A 71 -9.95 -28.36 -6.55
CA CYS A 71 -9.18 -29.52 -6.15
C CYS A 71 -8.14 -29.12 -5.11
N ILE A 72 -7.74 -30.11 -4.32
CA ILE A 72 -6.75 -30.02 -3.27
C ILE A 72 -5.55 -30.86 -3.71
N PHE A 73 -4.41 -30.22 -3.87
CA PHE A 73 -3.13 -30.92 -3.94
C PHE A 73 -2.56 -31.06 -2.54
N ILE A 74 -2.24 -32.28 -2.15
CA ILE A 74 -1.57 -32.60 -0.89
C ILE A 74 -0.20 -33.16 -1.24
N GLY A 75 0.86 -32.70 -0.59
CA GLY A 75 2.18 -33.26 -0.84
C GLY A 75 3.22 -32.88 0.19
N ARG A 76 4.24 -33.72 0.30
CA ARG A 76 5.36 -33.53 1.22
C ARG A 76 6.53 -32.86 0.51
N LYS A 77 7.08 -31.78 1.07
CA LYS A 77 8.20 -31.05 0.46
C LYS A 77 9.46 -31.92 0.45
N LYS A 78 10.02 -32.16 -0.74
CA LYS A 78 11.26 -32.93 -0.89
C LYS A 78 12.39 -32.32 -0.08
N LYS A 79 13.21 -33.18 0.53
CA LYS A 79 14.41 -32.77 1.29
C LYS A 79 15.61 -32.48 0.38
N GLU A 80 15.65 -33.10 -0.79
CA GLU A 80 16.79 -33.02 -1.71
C GLU A 80 16.86 -31.69 -2.47
N THR A 81 18.10 -31.23 -2.68
CA THR A 81 18.39 -30.04 -3.49
C THR A 81 18.14 -30.30 -4.98
N ARG A 82 18.39 -31.53 -5.47
CA ARG A 82 18.14 -31.93 -6.86
C ARG A 82 16.74 -32.54 -7.00
N LYS A 83 15.81 -31.75 -7.51
CA LYS A 83 14.40 -32.13 -7.62
C LYS A 83 14.10 -32.82 -8.95
N ALA A 84 13.92 -34.14 -8.93
CA ALA A 84 13.36 -34.87 -10.06
C ALA A 84 11.85 -34.57 -10.20
N ILE A 85 11.38 -34.45 -11.45
CA ILE A 85 9.95 -34.28 -11.74
C ILE A 85 9.28 -35.64 -11.65
N ASN A 86 8.23 -35.75 -10.83
CA ASN A 86 7.30 -36.87 -10.88
C ASN A 86 6.44 -36.73 -12.16
N LYS A 87 6.74 -37.55 -13.17
CA LYS A 87 6.08 -37.48 -14.48
C LYS A 87 4.60 -37.82 -14.41
N GLU A 88 4.24 -38.86 -13.66
CA GLU A 88 2.85 -39.30 -13.48
C GLU A 88 2.00 -38.20 -12.83
N MET A 89 2.50 -37.59 -11.75
CA MET A 89 1.82 -36.46 -11.11
C MET A 89 1.73 -35.24 -12.04
N PHE A 90 2.78 -34.97 -12.82
CA PHE A 90 2.76 -33.88 -13.80
C PHE A 90 1.68 -34.10 -14.88
N GLU A 91 1.55 -35.32 -15.39
CA GLU A 91 0.53 -35.71 -16.37
C GLU A 91 -0.88 -35.61 -15.76
N HIS A 92 -1.08 -36.12 -14.54
CA HIS A 92 -2.34 -35.98 -13.80
C HIS A 92 -2.78 -34.52 -13.61
N LEU A 93 -1.85 -33.65 -13.20
CA LEU A 93 -2.14 -32.22 -13.02
C LEU A 93 -2.44 -31.51 -14.35
N THR A 94 -1.75 -31.91 -15.43
CA THR A 94 -1.96 -31.35 -16.76
C THR A 94 -3.33 -31.75 -17.34
N ALA A 95 -3.81 -32.96 -17.02
CA ALA A 95 -5.11 -33.46 -17.44
C ALA A 95 -6.31 -32.77 -16.74
N CYS A 96 -6.07 -32.03 -15.65
CA CYS A 96 -7.12 -31.31 -14.92
C CYS A 96 -7.78 -30.16 -15.69
N SER A 97 -7.34 -29.86 -16.91
CA SER A 97 -8.06 -28.96 -17.82
C SER A 97 -9.42 -29.51 -18.25
N SER A 98 -9.58 -30.84 -18.24
CA SER A 98 -10.85 -31.52 -18.53
C SER A 98 -11.64 -31.76 -17.25
N GLU A 99 -12.88 -31.29 -17.21
CA GLU A 99 -13.80 -31.50 -16.08
C GLU A 99 -14.18 -32.99 -15.95
N ASP A 100 -14.36 -33.69 -17.07
CA ASP A 100 -14.64 -35.14 -17.10
C ASP A 100 -13.50 -35.93 -16.45
N PHE A 101 -12.24 -35.57 -16.74
CA PHE A 101 -11.08 -36.19 -16.10
C PHE A 101 -11.11 -36.00 -14.58
N VAL A 102 -11.49 -34.81 -14.11
CA VAL A 102 -11.54 -34.53 -12.68
C VAL A 102 -12.66 -35.33 -12.01
N MET A 103 -13.83 -35.46 -12.64
CA MET A 103 -14.93 -36.24 -12.08
C MET A 103 -14.62 -37.74 -12.02
N ASP A 104 -14.01 -38.28 -13.08
CA ASP A 104 -13.80 -39.72 -13.26
C ASP A 104 -12.52 -40.23 -12.60
N GLN A 105 -11.43 -39.47 -12.68
CA GLN A 105 -10.08 -39.94 -12.30
C GLN A 105 -9.56 -39.32 -11.00
N VAL A 106 -10.15 -38.22 -10.52
CA VAL A 106 -9.74 -37.59 -9.26
C VAL A 106 -10.72 -38.00 -8.16
N THR A 107 -10.20 -38.70 -7.14
CA THR A 107 -10.99 -39.14 -5.99
C THR A 107 -11.47 -37.97 -5.15
N THR A 108 -12.56 -38.15 -4.42
CA THR A 108 -13.05 -37.15 -3.44
C THR A 108 -12.19 -37.14 -2.18
N VAL A 109 -12.20 -36.01 -1.46
CA VAL A 109 -11.41 -35.85 -0.23
C VAL A 109 -11.78 -36.88 0.84
N GLU A 110 -13.04 -37.29 0.91
CA GLU A 110 -13.53 -38.33 1.82
C GLU A 110 -12.96 -39.71 1.46
N GLN A 111 -12.97 -40.06 0.17
CA GLN A 111 -12.40 -41.30 -0.32
C GLN A 111 -10.88 -41.35 -0.12
N LEU A 112 -10.20 -40.21 -0.32
CA LEU A 112 -8.77 -40.13 -0.06
C LEU A 112 -8.49 -40.33 1.42
N ALA A 113 -9.19 -39.61 2.30
CA ALA A 113 -9.02 -39.71 3.76
C ALA A 113 -9.26 -41.12 4.31
N ALA A 114 -10.14 -41.91 3.66
CA ALA A 114 -10.37 -43.31 4.03
C ALA A 114 -9.27 -44.27 3.53
N LYS A 115 -8.52 -43.91 2.48
CA LYS A 115 -7.52 -44.78 1.83
C LYS A 115 -6.09 -44.52 2.28
N ILE A 116 -5.77 -43.30 2.68
CA ILE A 116 -4.39 -42.93 3.03
C ILE A 116 -4.15 -43.00 4.53
N GLU A 117 -2.94 -43.40 4.91
CA GLU A 117 -2.49 -43.23 6.30
C GLU A 117 -2.27 -41.74 6.62
N PRO A 118 -2.47 -41.32 7.88
CA PRO A 118 -2.21 -39.94 8.29
C PRO A 118 -0.76 -39.52 8.00
N LEU A 119 -0.58 -38.48 7.18
CA LEU A 119 0.74 -37.92 6.88
C LEU A 119 1.36 -37.35 8.17
N GLN A 120 2.56 -37.85 8.50
CA GLN A 120 3.32 -37.37 9.65
C GLN A 120 3.94 -36.00 9.36
N VAL A 121 3.45 -34.96 10.03
CA VAL A 121 4.01 -33.62 9.92
C VAL A 121 5.24 -33.52 10.84
N PRO A 122 6.44 -33.20 10.30
CA PRO A 122 7.63 -33.10 11.13
C PRO A 122 7.43 -32.02 12.20
N ALA A 123 7.80 -32.33 13.44
CA ALA A 123 7.82 -31.36 14.52
C ALA A 123 8.80 -30.23 14.16
N ALA A 124 8.27 -29.10 13.70
CA ALA A 124 9.04 -27.89 13.57
C ALA A 124 9.30 -27.37 14.99
N LYS A 125 10.56 -27.40 15.45
CA LYS A 125 10.98 -26.51 16.52
C LYS A 125 11.27 -25.17 15.86
N PRO A 126 10.39 -24.15 15.96
CA PRO A 126 10.80 -22.85 15.53
C PRO A 126 11.86 -22.39 16.54
N VAL A 127 13.13 -22.51 16.16
CA VAL A 127 14.12 -21.56 16.69
C VAL A 127 13.70 -20.25 16.04
N VAL A 128 12.70 -19.60 16.61
CA VAL A 128 12.36 -18.23 16.23
C VAL A 128 13.61 -17.46 16.57
N ALA A 129 14.43 -17.17 15.56
CA ALA A 129 15.48 -16.19 15.69
C ALA A 129 14.74 -14.87 15.90
N THR A 130 14.42 -14.57 17.15
CA THR A 130 13.92 -13.26 17.54
C THR A 130 15.05 -12.31 17.21
N PHE A 131 14.92 -11.62 16.08
CA PHE A 131 15.82 -10.55 15.73
C PHE A 131 15.54 -9.40 16.69
N TYR A 132 16.19 -9.43 17.85
CA TYR A 132 16.36 -8.24 18.64
C TYR A 132 17.56 -7.52 18.04
N SER A 133 17.30 -6.42 17.30
CA SER A 133 18.33 -5.40 17.14
C SER A 133 18.76 -5.04 18.56
N ARG A 134 19.99 -5.40 18.92
CA ARG A 134 20.68 -5.08 20.16
C ARG A 134 20.06 -3.82 20.78
N ILE A 135 19.32 -3.94 21.88
CA ILE A 135 18.78 -2.78 22.59
C ILE A 135 19.96 -2.15 23.31
N GLU A 136 20.79 -1.44 22.56
CA GLU A 136 21.73 -0.48 23.11
C GLU A 136 20.95 0.49 23.99
N LYS A 137 21.58 0.96 25.08
CA LYS A 137 20.87 1.76 26.08
C LYS A 137 20.29 2.99 25.36
N LYS A 138 19.01 3.29 25.60
CA LYS A 138 18.33 4.46 25.01
C LYS A 138 19.15 5.76 25.16
N SER A 139 19.95 5.88 26.22
CA SER A 139 20.88 6.98 26.45
C SER A 139 21.90 7.21 25.34
N GLU A 140 22.37 6.15 24.68
CA GLU A 140 23.39 6.21 23.62
C GLU A 140 22.82 6.80 22.32
N PHE A 141 21.53 6.59 22.05
CA PHE A 141 20.87 7.16 20.88
C PHE A 141 20.50 8.64 21.04
N ILE A 142 20.32 9.13 22.27
CA ILE A 142 19.91 10.53 22.51
C ILE A 142 20.97 11.50 21.99
N SER A 143 22.26 11.23 22.23
CA SER A 143 23.35 12.08 21.72
C SER A 143 23.43 12.03 20.20
N MET A 144 23.27 10.84 19.60
CA MET A 144 23.32 10.64 18.15
C MET A 144 22.15 11.31 17.43
N ILE A 145 20.93 11.23 17.97
CA ILE A 145 19.74 11.89 17.43
C ILE A 145 19.88 13.41 17.53
N LYS A 146 20.35 13.93 18.67
CA LYS A 146 20.59 15.38 18.83
C LYS A 146 21.65 15.92 17.87
N GLY A 147 22.68 15.12 17.55
CA GLY A 147 23.72 15.49 16.57
C GLY A 147 23.34 15.25 15.11
N ASN A 148 22.20 14.62 14.83
CA ASN A 148 21.81 14.27 13.47
C ASN A 148 21.28 15.49 12.71
N LYS A 149 21.88 15.78 11.55
CA LYS A 149 21.46 16.87 10.63
C LYS A 149 19.99 16.76 10.21
N GLY A 150 19.47 15.54 10.04
CA GLY A 150 18.07 15.30 9.70
C GLY A 150 17.11 15.67 10.84
N PHE A 151 17.51 15.44 12.09
CA PHE A 151 16.72 15.83 13.25
C PHE A 151 16.74 17.36 13.45
N ALA A 152 17.89 18.01 13.23
CA ALA A 152 17.97 19.47 13.22
C ALA A 152 17.09 20.08 12.11
N ALA A 153 17.11 19.53 10.90
CA ALA A 153 16.24 19.95 9.81
C ALA A 153 14.75 19.74 10.14
N PHE A 154 14.41 18.64 10.81
CA PHE A 154 13.04 18.39 11.28
C PHE A 154 12.62 19.43 12.33
N GLN A 155 13.47 19.75 13.30
CA GLN A 155 13.20 20.78 14.30
C GLN A 155 12.95 22.14 13.65
N GLU A 156 13.78 22.56 12.69
CA GLU A 156 13.58 23.84 12.00
C GLU A 156 12.30 23.87 11.14
N ARG A 157 11.95 22.75 10.50
CA ARG A 157 10.70 22.64 9.72
C ARG A 157 9.45 22.64 10.58
N THR A 158 9.53 22.11 11.81
CA THR A 158 8.40 22.00 12.75
C THR A 158 8.32 23.15 13.73
N LYS A 159 9.36 23.97 13.84
CA LYS A 159 9.38 25.18 14.65
C LYS A 159 8.21 26.08 14.24
N PRO A 160 7.32 26.45 15.17
CA PRO A 160 6.26 27.41 14.90
C PRO A 160 6.90 28.69 14.36
N LYS A 161 6.55 29.07 13.13
CA LYS A 161 7.02 30.32 12.52
C LYS A 161 6.38 31.47 13.29
N LYS A 162 7.13 32.05 14.24
CA LYS A 162 6.75 33.31 14.88
C LYS A 162 7.18 34.44 13.95
N LEU A 163 6.22 35.22 13.48
CA LEU A 163 6.49 36.51 12.84
C LEU A 163 6.95 37.47 13.94
N THR A 164 8.25 37.75 13.99
CA THR A 164 8.78 38.86 14.77
C THR A 164 8.69 40.11 13.92
N ILE A 165 7.69 40.94 14.16
CA ILE A 165 7.76 42.34 13.69
C ILE A 165 8.71 43.06 14.64
N GLY A 166 9.78 43.63 14.09
CA GLY A 166 10.70 44.50 14.82
C GLY A 166 10.87 45.83 14.10
N GLY A 167 11.34 46.83 14.85
CA GLY A 167 11.64 48.17 14.35
C GLY A 167 10.48 49.15 14.53
N GLU A 168 10.83 50.39 14.90
CA GLU A 168 9.96 51.56 14.78
C GLU A 168 10.33 52.23 13.45
N PRO A 169 9.63 51.91 12.34
CA PRO A 169 9.98 52.50 11.06
C PRO A 169 9.86 54.02 11.16
N ILE A 170 10.92 54.72 10.75
CA ILE A 170 10.99 56.19 10.76
C ILE A 170 9.91 56.81 9.86
N ILE A 171 9.41 56.02 8.90
CA ILE A 171 8.33 56.38 7.98
C ILE A 171 7.07 55.58 8.28
N ASN A 172 5.92 56.21 8.09
CA ASN A 172 4.63 55.54 8.19
C ASN A 172 4.55 54.41 7.15
N ILE A 173 4.03 53.27 7.58
CA ILE A 173 3.83 52.09 6.73
C ILE A 173 2.79 52.42 5.66
N ALA A 174 3.15 52.23 4.39
CA ALA A 174 2.22 52.48 3.28
C ALA A 174 1.04 51.49 3.32
N GLN A 175 -0.11 51.88 2.77
CA GLN A 175 -1.34 51.07 2.82
C GLN A 175 -1.15 49.64 2.28
N GLY A 176 -0.40 49.46 1.19
CA GLY A 176 -0.08 48.13 0.65
C GLY A 176 0.79 47.28 1.57
N GLN A 177 1.74 47.90 2.28
CA GLN A 177 2.58 47.22 3.26
C GLN A 177 1.78 46.81 4.50
N MET A 178 0.84 47.65 4.95
CA MET A 178 -0.12 47.32 6.01
C MET A 178 -1.01 46.13 5.63
N ALA A 179 -1.52 46.11 4.39
CA ALA A 179 -2.33 44.99 3.90
C ALA A 179 -1.54 43.67 3.91
N LEU A 180 -0.24 43.70 3.57
CA LEU A 180 0.64 42.53 3.61
C LEU A 180 0.92 42.05 5.04
N LEU A 181 1.12 42.97 5.99
CA LEU A 181 1.28 42.65 7.41
C LEU A 181 0.01 42.04 8.00
N LEU A 182 -1.16 42.53 7.61
CA LEU A 182 -2.46 41.97 7.98
C LEU A 182 -2.64 40.55 7.42
N ALA A 183 -2.36 40.34 6.13
CA ALA A 183 -2.52 39.04 5.48
C ALA A 183 -1.53 37.98 5.98
N SER A 184 -0.34 38.41 6.43
CA SER A 184 0.65 37.52 7.03
C SER A 184 0.38 37.19 8.50
N GLY A 185 -0.63 37.82 9.13
CA GLY A 185 -0.95 37.61 10.54
C GLY A 185 0.07 38.26 11.48
N ALA A 186 0.80 39.26 10.99
CA ALA A 186 1.86 39.93 11.73
C ALA A 186 1.30 41.01 12.68
N VAL A 187 0.10 41.53 12.40
CA VAL A 187 -0.60 42.52 13.24
C VAL A 187 -1.88 41.95 13.85
N ASN A 188 -2.35 42.55 14.95
CA ASN A 188 -3.51 42.08 15.73
C ASN A 188 -4.88 42.31 15.04
N GLY A 189 -4.91 43.05 13.93
CA GLY A 189 -6.15 43.32 13.18
C GLY A 189 -7.06 44.37 13.82
N LEU A 190 -6.59 45.18 14.78
CA LEU A 190 -7.35 46.31 15.32
C LEU A 190 -6.71 47.62 14.87
N ILE A 191 -7.50 48.50 14.24
CA ILE A 191 -7.03 49.79 13.72
C ILE A 191 -7.92 50.90 14.27
N GLY A 192 -7.30 51.97 14.78
CA GLY A 192 -8.00 53.12 15.35
C GLY A 192 -8.32 52.97 16.83
N THR A 193 -9.08 53.93 17.37
CA THR A 193 -9.45 54.03 18.78
C THR A 193 -10.85 54.64 18.90
N GLY A 194 -11.62 54.23 19.91
CA GLY A 194 -12.95 54.78 20.17
C GLY A 194 -13.94 54.54 19.02
N ASP A 195 -14.60 55.60 18.57
CA ASP A 195 -15.60 55.56 17.49
C ASP A 195 -15.01 55.25 16.10
N ASP A 196 -13.68 55.33 15.95
CA ASP A 196 -12.95 54.97 14.72
C ASP A 196 -12.28 53.59 14.82
N LEU A 197 -12.66 52.77 15.81
CA LEU A 197 -12.11 51.42 15.98
C LEU A 197 -12.68 50.45 14.94
N HIS A 198 -11.80 49.92 14.09
CA HIS A 198 -12.13 48.95 13.06
C HIS A 198 -11.43 47.62 13.34
N ALA A 199 -12.16 46.51 13.19
CA ALA A 199 -11.56 45.18 13.17
C ALA A 199 -11.30 44.76 11.72
N VAL A 200 -10.07 44.33 11.44
CA VAL A 200 -9.54 44.14 10.09
C VAL A 200 -8.87 42.77 9.99
N GLN A 201 -9.25 42.01 8.98
CA GLN A 201 -8.70 40.68 8.70
C GLN A 201 -8.11 40.65 7.30
N GLY A 202 -6.79 40.48 7.21
CA GLY A 202 -6.11 40.20 5.95
C GLY A 202 -6.22 38.73 5.57
N MET A 203 -6.38 38.46 4.28
CA MET A 203 -6.47 37.12 3.71
C MET A 203 -5.65 37.04 2.42
N GLU A 204 -4.92 35.95 2.25
CA GLU A 204 -4.33 35.58 0.95
C GLU A 204 -5.39 34.89 0.10
N LYS A 205 -5.73 35.47 -1.04
CA LYS A 205 -6.58 34.85 -2.06
C LYS A 205 -5.67 34.20 -3.10
N VAL A 206 -5.63 32.88 -3.08
CA VAL A 206 -4.88 32.08 -4.05
C VAL A 206 -5.83 31.66 -5.16
N SER A 207 -5.53 32.04 -6.40
CA SER A 207 -6.25 31.59 -7.60
C SER A 207 -5.29 30.96 -8.60
N LYS A 208 -5.76 29.97 -9.35
CA LYS A 208 -4.96 29.31 -10.39
C LYS A 208 -5.44 29.83 -11.74
N VAL A 209 -4.57 30.57 -12.43
CA VAL A 209 -4.82 31.02 -13.80
C VAL A 209 -4.22 29.97 -14.72
N ILE A 210 -5.08 29.33 -15.51
CA ILE A 210 -4.68 28.36 -16.52
C ILE A 210 -4.75 29.10 -17.85
N THR A 211 -3.63 29.15 -18.56
CA THR A 211 -3.55 29.71 -19.90
C THR A 211 -3.18 28.59 -20.85
N GLU A 212 -3.99 28.41 -21.87
CA GLU A 212 -3.75 27.43 -22.93
C GLU A 212 -3.25 28.18 -24.16
N GLU A 213 -2.02 27.87 -24.56
CA GLU A 213 -1.47 28.32 -25.84
C GLU A 213 -1.44 27.12 -26.79
N SER A 214 -2.16 27.24 -27.91
CA SER A 214 -2.15 26.25 -28.99
C SER A 214 -1.06 26.62 -29.99
N THR A 215 -0.05 25.76 -30.12
CA THR A 215 0.94 25.84 -31.21
C THR A 215 0.66 24.74 -32.23
N GLU A 216 1.14 24.88 -33.47
CA GLU A 216 0.79 23.99 -34.59
C GLU A 216 0.99 22.49 -34.34
N HIS A 217 1.78 22.09 -33.33
CA HIS A 217 2.09 20.67 -33.05
C HIS A 217 1.74 20.21 -31.63
N THR A 218 1.45 21.12 -30.69
CA THR A 218 1.14 20.74 -29.29
C THR A 218 0.33 21.80 -28.55
N ASN A 219 -0.59 21.36 -27.70
CA ASN A 219 -1.28 22.20 -26.72
C ASN A 219 -0.43 22.31 -25.44
N ILE A 220 0.01 23.51 -25.09
CA ILE A 220 0.77 23.75 -23.85
C ILE A 220 -0.16 24.40 -22.83
N THR A 221 -0.50 23.65 -21.77
CA THR A 221 -1.26 24.17 -20.63
C THR A 221 -0.29 24.77 -19.60
N LYS A 222 -0.23 26.11 -19.53
CA LYS A 222 0.54 26.82 -18.49
C LYS A 222 -0.36 27.09 -17.30
N SER A 223 -0.04 26.54 -16.14
CA SER A 223 -0.74 26.88 -14.89
C SER A 223 0.10 27.82 -14.04
N ARG A 224 -0.41 29.03 -13.78
CA ARG A 224 0.23 30.01 -12.91
C ARG A 224 -0.62 30.24 -11.66
N THR A 225 0.00 30.10 -10.49
CA THR A 225 -0.64 30.47 -9.22
C THR A 225 -0.55 31.99 -9.04
N LYS A 226 -1.70 32.67 -9.02
CA LYS A 226 -1.82 34.09 -8.69
C LYS A 226 -2.20 34.22 -7.21
N ARG A 227 -1.50 35.10 -6.50
CA ARG A 227 -1.73 35.39 -5.07
C ARG A 227 -2.08 36.86 -4.94
N GLU A 228 -3.25 37.15 -4.40
CA GLU A 228 -3.73 38.51 -4.16
C GLU A 228 -4.05 38.68 -2.67
N VAL A 229 -3.83 39.88 -2.13
CA VAL A 229 -4.19 40.20 -0.75
C VAL A 229 -5.59 40.80 -0.75
N SER A 230 -6.47 40.30 0.11
CA SER A 230 -7.79 40.91 0.35
C SER A 230 -7.94 41.24 1.82
N VAL A 231 -8.58 42.37 2.11
CA VAL A 231 -8.78 42.85 3.48
C VAL A 231 -10.27 42.96 3.75
N LYS A 232 -10.78 42.26 4.77
CA LYS A 232 -12.13 42.50 5.30
C LYS A 232 -12.05 43.46 6.47
N ILE A 233 -13.00 44.38 6.54
CA ILE A 233 -13.12 45.40 7.57
C ILE A 233 -14.50 45.29 8.20
N ILE A 234 -14.55 45.36 9.53
CA ILE A 234 -15.76 45.49 10.33
C ILE A 234 -15.70 46.88 10.97
N THR A 235 -16.69 47.71 10.65
CA THR A 235 -16.80 49.05 11.24
C THR A 235 -17.43 48.98 12.64
N PRO A 236 -17.28 50.02 13.48
CA PRO A 236 -17.93 50.06 14.80
C PRO A 236 -19.45 49.90 14.75
N GLN A 237 -20.08 50.28 13.63
CA GLN A 237 -21.52 50.12 13.39
C GLN A 237 -21.90 48.69 12.95
N GLY A 238 -20.95 47.75 12.93
CA GLY A 238 -21.16 46.36 12.53
C GLY A 238 -21.21 46.13 11.02
N VAL A 239 -20.87 47.13 10.20
CA VAL A 239 -20.88 46.99 8.75
C VAL A 239 -19.63 46.26 8.28
N VAL A 240 -19.82 45.19 7.50
CA VAL A 240 -18.70 44.42 6.93
C VAL A 240 -18.44 44.88 5.51
N LYS A 241 -17.20 45.32 5.23
CA LYS A 241 -16.71 45.71 3.90
C LYS A 241 -15.54 44.83 3.49
N LYS A 242 -15.38 44.63 2.19
CA LYS A 242 -14.26 43.89 1.60
C LYS A 242 -13.51 44.79 0.64
N LEU A 243 -12.22 44.96 0.89
CA LEU A 243 -11.26 45.60 -0.01
C LEU A 243 -10.48 44.51 -0.74
N VAL A 244 -10.37 44.65 -2.04
CA VAL A 244 -9.61 43.76 -2.95
C VAL A 244 -8.58 44.62 -3.66
#